data_AF-A0AA95HFX0-F1
#
_entry.id   AF-A0AA95HFX0-F1
#
_cell.length_a   1.000
_cell.length_b   1.000
_cell.length_c   1.000
_cell.angle_alpha   90.00
_cell.angle_beta   90.00
_cell.angle_gamma   90.00
#
_symmetry.space_group_name_H-M   'P 1'
#
loop_
_entity.id
_entity.type
_entity.pdbx_description
1 polymer ?
#
loop_
_entity_poly.entity_id
_entity_poly.type
_entity_poly.pdbx_seq_one_letter_code
_entity_poly.pdbx_strand_id
1 'polypeptide(L)'
;MDDHFRQVLKDHTAGDPMREAVKWTNLSRRQIARRVQALGTSAGKNVVSRLLREHGYRRRKPQKKRTMGQHADRNAQFEKIAQLKQTYLQAGKPVISIDTKKKELLGNFYREGVTDAVEPTEVNDHDFASYGNGQVIPHGIYDLARNEAALHLNTSHDTTEFACESLGLWWREQGKPNYPEADELLVLCDGGGSNSSSAYLFKQDLQALADSLNLTIRIAHYPPYCSKYNPIEHRLFPHVTRACRGVPLETVETAKHYMAKTETTTGMKVAVRIISKVFETGRKYTQAFKDNMTIQFDDFLPKWNYSAVPQSP
;
A
#
# COMPACT_ATOMS: atom_id res chain seq x y z
N MET A 1 13.38 -20.03 40.28
CA MET A 1 13.00 -19.98 38.84
C MET A 1 12.56 -18.59 38.41
N ASP A 2 11.61 -17.95 39.12
CA ASP A 2 11.18 -16.57 38.80
C ASP A 2 12.32 -15.55 38.95
N ASP A 3 13.18 -15.69 39.96
CA ASP A 3 14.29 -14.76 40.22
C ASP A 3 15.36 -14.76 39.12
N HIS A 4 15.79 -15.94 38.67
CA HIS A 4 16.74 -16.07 37.54
C HIS A 4 16.13 -15.57 36.22
N PHE A 5 14.81 -15.71 36.03
CA PHE A 5 14.11 -15.15 34.88
C PHE A 5 14.06 -13.62 34.94
N ARG A 6 13.74 -13.03 36.09
CA ARG A 6 13.77 -11.58 36.31
C ARG A 6 15.16 -11.00 36.13
N GLN A 7 16.21 -11.69 36.59
CA GLN A 7 17.59 -11.29 36.42
C GLN A 7 17.98 -11.18 34.94
N VAL A 8 17.67 -12.22 34.13
CA VAL A 8 17.91 -12.20 32.68
C VAL A 8 17.11 -11.10 31.98
N LEU A 9 15.92 -10.75 32.46
CA LEU A 9 15.13 -9.66 31.87
C LEU A 9 15.58 -8.28 32.32
N LYS A 10 16.08 -8.11 33.55
CA LYS A 10 16.54 -6.82 34.08
C LYS A 10 17.70 -6.25 33.25
N ASP A 11 18.61 -7.10 32.81
CA ASP A 11 19.81 -6.71 32.04
C ASP A 11 19.52 -6.52 30.53
N HIS A 12 18.32 -6.88 30.08
CA HIS A 12 17.94 -6.89 28.66
C HIS A 12 16.53 -6.31 28.40
N THR A 13 16.05 -5.48 29.32
CA THR A 13 14.82 -4.68 29.16
C THR A 13 15.21 -3.22 29.05
N ALA A 14 14.93 -2.60 27.90
CA ALA A 14 15.02 -1.15 27.74
C ALA A 14 13.62 -0.55 27.88
N GLY A 15 13.51 0.55 28.63
CA GLY A 15 12.29 1.34 28.81
C GLY A 15 12.48 2.77 28.32
N ASP A 16 11.40 3.40 27.89
CA ASP A 16 11.36 4.85 27.66
C ASP A 16 11.38 5.55 29.05
N PRO A 17 12.33 6.46 29.34
CA PRO A 17 12.43 7.13 30.64
C PRO A 17 11.15 7.84 31.09
N MET A 18 10.25 8.17 30.14
CA MET A 18 8.97 8.83 30.42
C MET A 18 7.78 7.87 30.59
N ARG A 19 7.95 6.56 30.37
CA ARG A 19 6.84 5.58 30.41
C ARG A 19 7.26 4.27 31.07
N GLU A 20 7.20 4.24 32.39
CA GLU A 20 7.44 3.05 33.24
C GLU A 20 6.63 1.79 32.82
N ALA A 21 5.50 1.98 32.14
CA ALA A 21 4.64 0.89 31.67
C ALA A 21 5.10 0.18 30.38
N VAL A 22 6.11 0.71 29.66
CA VAL A 22 6.55 0.16 28.37
C VAL A 22 7.86 -0.60 28.53
N LYS A 23 7.75 -1.91 28.77
CA LYS A 23 8.88 -2.85 28.87
C LYS A 23 8.99 -3.66 27.59
N TRP A 24 10.14 -3.64 26.93
CA TRP A 24 10.42 -4.50 25.78
C TRP A 24 11.79 -5.18 25.91
N THR A 25 11.89 -6.40 25.40
CA THR A 25 13.13 -7.18 25.35
C THR A 25 13.38 -7.60 23.91
N ASN A 26 14.63 -7.53 23.47
CA ASN A 26 15.08 -7.97 22.15
C ASN A 26 15.41 -9.47 22.10
N LEU A 27 15.25 -10.21 23.21
CA LEU A 27 15.60 -11.62 23.30
C LEU A 27 14.45 -12.53 22.87
N SER A 28 14.76 -13.53 22.06
CA SER A 28 13.85 -14.64 21.78
C SER A 28 13.67 -15.54 23.01
N ARG A 29 12.54 -16.25 23.07
CA ARG A 29 12.24 -17.21 24.16
C ARG A 29 13.29 -18.31 24.31
N ARG A 30 13.93 -18.72 23.20
CA ARG A 30 15.03 -19.69 23.21
C ARG A 30 16.32 -19.09 23.77
N GLN A 31 16.58 -17.80 23.55
CA GLN A 31 17.71 -17.11 24.16
C GLN A 31 17.49 -16.90 25.67
N ILE A 32 16.26 -16.53 26.07
CA ILE A 32 15.90 -16.42 27.50
C ILE A 32 16.02 -17.79 28.19
N ALA A 33 15.50 -18.86 27.59
CA ALA A 33 15.63 -20.23 28.10
C ALA A 33 17.10 -20.63 28.34
N ARG A 34 17.97 -20.42 27.35
CA ARG A 34 19.41 -20.72 27.46
C ARG A 34 20.09 -19.94 28.58
N ARG A 35 19.72 -18.67 28.78
CA ARG A 35 20.31 -17.82 29.81
C ARG A 35 19.81 -18.16 31.22
N VAL A 36 18.53 -18.50 31.36
CA VAL A 36 17.98 -19.01 32.62
C VAL A 36 18.60 -20.37 32.98
N GLN A 37 18.87 -21.20 31.98
CA GLN A 37 19.60 -22.47 32.14
C GLN A 37 21.05 -22.26 32.55
N ALA A 38 21.74 -21.26 32.00
CA ALA A 38 23.10 -20.88 32.41
C ALA A 38 23.18 -20.38 33.87
N LEU A 39 22.08 -19.85 34.41
CA LEU A 39 21.93 -19.50 35.83
C LEU A 39 21.52 -20.69 36.72
N GLY A 40 21.63 -21.93 36.22
CA GLY A 40 21.34 -23.14 36.99
C GLY A 40 19.86 -23.51 37.09
N THR A 41 18.98 -22.93 36.28
CA THR A 41 17.55 -23.29 36.24
C THR A 41 17.12 -23.83 34.89
N SER A 42 16.74 -25.11 34.83
CA SER A 42 16.20 -25.70 33.60
C SER A 42 14.82 -25.09 33.28
N ALA A 43 14.74 -24.29 32.21
CA ALA A 43 13.52 -23.66 31.75
C ALA A 43 13.36 -23.79 30.24
N GLY A 44 12.44 -24.64 29.79
CA GLY A 44 12.12 -24.78 28.37
C GLY A 44 11.35 -23.57 27.80
N LYS A 45 11.24 -23.51 26.47
CA LYS A 45 10.51 -22.45 25.73
C LYS A 45 9.09 -22.20 26.25
N ASN A 46 8.40 -23.24 26.68
CA ASN A 46 7.02 -23.16 27.18
C ASN A 46 6.96 -22.52 28.58
N VAL A 47 7.91 -22.85 29.46
CA VAL A 47 8.07 -22.24 30.79
C VAL A 47 8.38 -20.75 30.65
N VAL A 48 9.33 -20.39 29.78
CA VAL A 48 9.64 -18.99 29.46
C VAL A 48 8.43 -18.24 28.89
N SER A 49 7.59 -18.91 28.09
CA SER A 49 6.37 -18.30 27.54
C SER A 49 5.32 -18.00 28.61
N ARG A 50 5.20 -18.87 29.63
CA ARG A 50 4.34 -18.66 30.79
C ARG A 50 4.86 -17.52 31.65
N LEU A 51 6.16 -17.52 31.98
CA LEU A 51 6.80 -16.46 32.77
C LEU A 51 6.65 -15.08 32.09
N LEU A 52 6.92 -14.97 30.79
CA LEU A 52 6.67 -13.72 30.05
C LEU A 52 5.21 -13.24 30.17
N ARG A 53 4.23 -14.16 30.18
CA ARG A 53 2.82 -13.79 30.33
C ARG A 53 2.49 -13.29 31.73
N GLU A 54 3.01 -13.96 32.76
CA GLU A 54 2.84 -13.61 34.17
C GLU A 54 3.42 -12.22 34.47
N HIS A 55 4.55 -11.89 33.83
CA HIS A 55 5.23 -10.59 33.94
C HIS A 55 4.70 -9.50 32.98
N GLY A 56 3.53 -9.71 32.39
CA GLY A 56 2.86 -8.70 31.55
C GLY A 56 3.43 -8.53 30.14
N TYR A 57 4.48 -9.26 29.75
CA TYR A 57 4.98 -9.25 28.37
C TYR A 57 3.97 -9.94 27.45
N ARG A 58 3.69 -9.29 26.32
CA ARG A 58 2.83 -9.81 25.25
C ARG A 58 3.56 -9.67 23.92
N ARG A 59 3.29 -10.58 22.97
CA ARG A 59 3.77 -10.39 21.59
C ARG A 59 3.07 -9.17 21.02
N ARG A 60 3.84 -8.13 20.69
CA ARG A 60 3.38 -6.92 20.02
C ARG A 60 4.21 -6.76 18.75
N LYS A 61 3.56 -6.61 17.60
CA LYS A 61 4.26 -6.14 16.40
C LYS A 61 4.54 -4.64 16.62
N PRO A 62 5.74 -4.14 16.31
CA PRO A 62 5.99 -2.70 16.30
C PRO A 62 4.93 -2.02 15.43
N GLN A 63 4.21 -1.06 16.00
CA GLN A 63 3.22 -0.28 15.27
C GLN A 63 3.81 1.10 14.99
N LYS A 64 3.85 1.49 13.71
CA LYS A 64 4.21 2.85 13.29
C LYS A 64 3.09 3.82 13.68
N LYS A 65 2.96 4.13 14.97
CA LYS A 65 1.93 5.03 15.53
C LYS A 65 2.43 6.47 15.77
N ARG A 66 3.74 6.71 15.69
CA ARG A 66 4.31 8.06 15.76
C ARG A 66 4.03 8.77 14.45
N THR A 67 3.12 9.74 14.49
CA THR A 67 2.94 10.68 13.38
C THR A 67 4.04 11.72 13.48
N MET A 68 4.95 11.75 12.51
CA MET A 68 5.93 12.82 12.39
C MET A 68 5.21 14.05 11.80
N GLY A 69 4.84 15.00 12.64
CA GLY A 69 4.25 16.30 12.25
C GLY A 69 2.73 16.40 12.44
N GLN A 70 2.30 17.43 13.17
CA GLN A 70 0.94 17.97 13.08
C GLN A 70 0.92 18.94 11.90
N HIS A 71 0.12 18.67 10.87
CA HIS A 71 -0.14 19.64 9.80
C HIS A 71 -1.46 20.31 10.14
N ALA A 72 -1.50 21.64 10.24
CA ALA A 72 -2.68 22.40 10.69
C ALA A 72 -3.94 22.02 9.89
N ASP A 73 -3.79 21.84 8.58
CA ASP A 73 -4.90 21.58 7.66
C ASP A 73 -5.29 20.10 7.52
N ARG A 74 -4.69 19.20 8.31
CA ARG A 74 -4.91 17.76 8.15
C ARG A 74 -6.39 17.39 8.35
N ASN A 75 -7.00 17.88 9.43
CA ASN A 75 -8.39 17.54 9.73
C ASN A 75 -9.34 18.09 8.66
N ALA A 76 -9.13 19.33 8.24
CA ALA A 76 -9.90 19.96 7.17
C ALA A 76 -9.81 19.17 5.85
N GLN A 77 -8.65 18.61 5.52
CA GLN A 77 -8.53 17.74 4.34
C GLN A 77 -9.30 16.43 4.49
N PHE A 78 -9.31 15.81 5.68
CA PHE A 78 -10.10 14.61 5.92
C PHE A 78 -11.60 14.87 5.81
N GLU A 79 -12.08 15.97 6.36
CA GLU A 79 -13.48 16.41 6.26
C GLU A 79 -13.85 16.66 4.80
N LYS A 80 -13.00 17.36 4.05
CA LYS A 80 -13.19 17.58 2.61
C LYS A 80 -13.24 16.28 1.81
N ILE A 81 -12.33 15.34 2.05
CA ILE A 81 -12.37 14.02 1.42
C ILE A 81 -13.66 13.27 1.79
N ALA A 82 -14.11 13.35 3.04
CA ALA A 82 -15.37 12.74 3.46
C ALA A 82 -16.57 13.33 2.70
N GLN A 83 -16.64 14.66 2.58
CA GLN A 83 -17.67 15.37 1.83
C GLN A 83 -17.65 15.00 0.34
N LEU A 84 -16.48 15.05 -0.30
CA LEU A 84 -16.34 14.69 -1.73
C LEU A 84 -16.80 13.26 -2.00
N LYS A 85 -16.39 12.28 -1.17
CA LYS A 85 -16.87 10.90 -1.29
C LYS A 85 -18.39 10.83 -1.20
N GLN A 86 -18.99 11.51 -0.22
CA GLN A 86 -20.43 11.49 -0.04
C GLN A 86 -21.14 12.08 -1.26
N THR A 87 -20.71 13.24 -1.76
CA THR A 87 -21.29 13.89 -2.94
C THR A 87 -21.23 12.99 -4.17
N TYR A 88 -20.07 12.42 -4.49
CA TYR A 88 -19.92 11.56 -5.67
C TYR A 88 -20.74 10.27 -5.55
N LEU A 89 -20.70 9.61 -4.38
CA LEU A 89 -21.46 8.38 -4.15
C LEU A 89 -22.97 8.62 -4.21
N GLN A 90 -23.47 9.73 -3.67
CA GLN A 90 -24.89 10.10 -3.74
C GLN A 90 -25.33 10.43 -5.17
N ALA A 91 -24.43 10.99 -5.99
CA ALA A 91 -24.66 11.25 -7.40
C ALA A 91 -24.48 10.01 -8.30
N GLY A 92 -24.18 8.83 -7.72
CA GLY A 92 -23.89 7.62 -8.48
C GLY A 92 -22.59 7.69 -9.30
N LYS A 93 -21.71 8.65 -9.01
CA LYS A 93 -20.42 8.84 -9.67
C LYS A 93 -19.34 7.96 -9.04
N PRO A 94 -18.37 7.49 -9.83
CA PRO A 94 -17.31 6.62 -9.34
C PRO A 94 -16.38 7.34 -8.35
N VAL A 95 -16.05 6.63 -7.28
CA VAL A 95 -15.04 7.03 -6.30
C VAL A 95 -14.03 5.91 -6.17
N ILE A 96 -12.78 6.18 -6.56
CA ILE A 96 -11.70 5.20 -6.47
C ILE A 96 -10.60 5.66 -5.54
N SER A 97 -9.90 4.68 -4.98
CA SER A 97 -8.67 4.86 -4.22
C SER A 97 -7.55 4.17 -4.98
N ILE A 98 -6.46 4.91 -5.26
CA ILE A 98 -5.32 4.39 -6.02
C ILE A 98 -4.04 4.51 -5.20
N ASP A 99 -3.13 3.58 -5.43
CA ASP A 99 -1.76 3.62 -4.92
C ASP A 99 -0.87 2.58 -5.64
N THR A 100 0.44 2.79 -5.59
CA THR A 100 1.40 1.77 -6.02
C THR A 100 1.79 0.90 -4.83
N LYS A 101 1.48 -0.40 -4.91
CA LYS A 101 1.95 -1.36 -3.92
C LYS A 101 3.47 -1.44 -3.98
N LYS A 102 4.09 -1.73 -2.82
CA LYS A 102 5.50 -2.12 -2.76
C LYS A 102 5.83 -3.12 -3.89
N LYS A 103 6.94 -2.85 -4.60
CA LYS A 103 7.48 -3.72 -5.64
C LYS A 103 7.75 -5.13 -5.08
N GLU A 104 7.38 -6.12 -5.87
CA GLU A 104 7.58 -7.54 -5.56
C GLU A 104 8.74 -8.06 -6.42
N LEU A 105 9.72 -8.72 -5.79
CA LEU A 105 10.81 -9.36 -6.53
C LEU A 105 10.27 -10.62 -7.23
N LEU A 106 10.67 -10.78 -8.49
CA LEU A 106 10.38 -11.96 -9.29
C LEU A 106 11.53 -12.97 -9.20
N GLY A 107 11.21 -14.22 -8.92
CA GLY A 107 12.16 -15.31 -8.73
C GLY A 107 11.72 -16.27 -7.64
N ASN A 108 12.49 -17.34 -7.48
CA ASN A 108 12.26 -18.37 -6.48
C ASN A 108 12.77 -17.93 -5.09
N PHE A 109 12.17 -16.87 -4.55
CA PHE A 109 12.60 -16.24 -3.28
C PHE A 109 11.73 -16.65 -2.10
N TYR A 110 12.33 -16.70 -0.90
CA TYR A 110 11.58 -17.01 0.32
C TYR A 110 10.53 -15.94 0.61
N ARG A 111 9.31 -16.39 0.91
CA ARG A 111 8.18 -15.52 1.27
C ARG A 111 7.54 -16.03 2.55
N GLU A 112 7.41 -15.15 3.55
CA GLU A 112 6.88 -15.52 4.87
C GLU A 112 5.46 -16.09 4.76
N GLY A 113 5.32 -17.41 4.89
CA GLY A 113 4.04 -18.11 4.75
C GLY A 113 4.17 -19.58 5.08
N VAL A 114 3.01 -20.22 5.22
CA VAL A 114 2.90 -21.69 5.29
C VAL A 114 1.86 -22.05 4.24
N THR A 115 2.22 -22.94 3.34
CA THR A 115 1.35 -23.49 2.30
C THR A 115 1.19 -24.99 2.55
N ASP A 116 -0.01 -25.51 2.34
CA ASP A 116 -0.22 -26.95 2.29
C ASP A 116 0.21 -27.43 0.90
N ALA A 117 1.25 -28.26 0.83
CA ALA A 117 1.81 -28.78 -0.41
C ALA A 117 2.16 -30.26 -0.24
N VAL A 118 2.08 -31.03 -1.34
CA VAL A 118 2.42 -32.47 -1.35
C VAL A 118 3.93 -32.67 -1.11
N GLU A 119 4.75 -31.71 -1.55
CA GLU A 119 6.19 -31.65 -1.30
C GLU A 119 6.58 -30.24 -0.83
N PRO A 120 7.67 -30.09 -0.04
CA PRO A 120 8.16 -28.77 0.36
C PRO A 120 8.49 -27.90 -0.86
N THR A 121 8.03 -26.65 -0.85
CA THR A 121 8.46 -25.68 -1.87
C THR A 121 9.92 -25.28 -1.61
N GLU A 122 10.82 -25.75 -2.46
CA GLU A 122 12.22 -25.35 -2.44
C GLU A 122 12.37 -23.92 -2.95
N VAL A 123 13.02 -23.05 -2.17
CA VAL A 123 13.30 -21.65 -2.51
C VAL A 123 14.80 -21.38 -2.41
N ASN A 124 15.30 -20.37 -3.13
CA ASN A 124 16.72 -20.02 -3.09
C ASN A 124 17.16 -19.59 -1.69
N ASP A 125 18.32 -20.06 -1.25
CA ASP A 125 18.88 -19.81 0.10
C ASP A 125 19.36 -18.35 0.29
N HIS A 126 19.51 -17.60 -0.81
CA HIS A 126 19.97 -16.22 -0.83
C HIS A 126 19.12 -15.33 -1.76
N ASP A 127 18.31 -14.47 -1.16
CA ASP A 127 17.49 -13.47 -1.87
C ASP A 127 18.35 -12.24 -2.29
N PHE A 128 19.26 -12.39 -3.26
CA PHE A 128 19.91 -11.23 -3.89
C PHE A 128 19.14 -10.80 -5.13
N ALA A 129 18.87 -9.50 -5.28
CA ALA A 129 18.19 -8.92 -6.44
C ALA A 129 18.92 -9.22 -7.78
N SER A 130 20.21 -9.57 -7.73
CA SER A 130 21.01 -10.00 -8.89
C SER A 130 20.68 -11.40 -9.42
N TYR A 131 19.93 -12.22 -8.67
CA TYR A 131 19.45 -13.54 -9.09
C TYR A 131 17.94 -13.55 -9.43
N GLY A 132 17.28 -12.39 -9.35
CA GLY A 132 15.86 -12.29 -9.68
C GLY A 132 15.62 -12.16 -11.18
N ASN A 133 14.50 -12.69 -11.64
CA ASN A 133 14.02 -12.52 -13.03
C ASN A 133 13.47 -11.10 -13.28
N GLY A 134 13.72 -10.17 -12.36
CA GLY A 134 13.24 -8.79 -12.37
C GLY A 134 12.39 -8.44 -11.15
N GLN A 135 11.60 -7.39 -11.29
CA GLN A 135 10.63 -6.97 -10.29
C GLN A 135 9.29 -6.71 -10.98
N VAL A 136 8.21 -6.86 -10.24
CA VAL A 136 6.89 -6.43 -10.66
C VAL A 136 6.41 -5.29 -9.75
N ILE A 137 5.82 -4.28 -10.37
CA ILE A 137 5.29 -3.08 -9.75
C ILE A 137 3.77 -3.14 -9.89
N PRO A 138 3.04 -3.48 -8.80
CA PRO A 138 1.59 -3.52 -8.83
C PRO A 138 1.02 -2.13 -8.54
N HIS A 139 0.34 -1.53 -9.52
CA HIS A 139 -0.52 -0.36 -9.29
C HIS A 139 -1.94 -0.82 -9.03
N GLY A 140 -2.49 -0.42 -7.89
CA GLY A 140 -3.82 -0.82 -7.47
C GLY A 140 -4.85 0.29 -7.64
N ILE A 141 -6.08 -0.12 -7.93
CA ILE A 141 -7.27 0.74 -7.99
C ILE A 141 -8.37 0.02 -7.21
N TYR A 142 -8.97 0.70 -6.25
CA TYR A 142 -10.07 0.17 -5.45
C TYR A 142 -11.31 1.06 -5.61
N ASP A 143 -12.40 0.49 -6.12
CA ASP A 143 -13.70 1.15 -6.25
C ASP A 143 -14.47 1.05 -4.93
N LEU A 144 -14.74 2.22 -4.33
CA LEU A 144 -15.40 2.31 -3.02
C LEU A 144 -16.88 1.93 -3.07
N ALA A 145 -17.58 2.21 -4.18
CA ALA A 145 -19.02 1.99 -4.29
C ALA A 145 -19.33 0.52 -4.55
N ARG A 146 -18.49 -0.13 -5.37
CA ARG A 146 -18.74 -1.51 -5.84
C ARG A 146 -17.99 -2.56 -5.05
N ASN A 147 -17.04 -2.16 -4.20
CA ASN A 147 -16.13 -3.07 -3.53
C ASN A 147 -15.38 -3.98 -4.53
N GLU A 148 -14.97 -3.40 -5.65
CA GLU A 148 -14.22 -4.06 -6.73
C GLU A 148 -12.81 -3.46 -6.78
N ALA A 149 -11.82 -4.23 -7.25
CA ALA A 149 -10.47 -3.75 -7.40
C ALA A 149 -9.83 -4.18 -8.71
N ALA A 150 -8.89 -3.39 -9.18
CA ALA A 150 -7.97 -3.73 -10.25
C ALA A 150 -6.52 -3.66 -9.77
N LEU A 151 -5.70 -4.56 -10.27
CA LEU A 151 -4.24 -4.53 -10.15
C LEU A 151 -3.62 -4.57 -11.53
N HIS A 152 -2.83 -3.57 -11.85
CA HIS A 152 -2.07 -3.51 -13.08
C HIS A 152 -0.59 -3.70 -12.78
N LEU A 153 0.00 -4.71 -13.40
CA LEU A 153 1.36 -5.15 -13.16
C LEU A 153 2.27 -4.62 -14.26
N ASN A 154 3.33 -3.90 -13.89
CA ASN A 154 4.38 -3.46 -14.80
C ASN A 154 5.76 -3.92 -14.31
N THR A 155 6.71 -4.09 -15.21
CA THR A 155 8.07 -4.59 -14.90
C THR A 155 9.16 -3.53 -15.07
N SER A 156 8.83 -2.33 -15.56
CA SER A 156 9.79 -1.24 -15.72
C SER A 156 9.83 -0.35 -14.47
N HIS A 157 8.96 0.66 -14.40
CA HIS A 157 9.11 1.77 -13.47
C HIS A 157 7.77 2.31 -12.98
N ASP A 158 7.75 2.74 -11.72
CA ASP A 158 6.62 3.44 -11.11
C ASP A 158 6.70 4.92 -11.48
N THR A 159 5.98 5.30 -12.54
CA THR A 159 5.97 6.66 -13.09
C THR A 159 4.56 7.24 -13.09
N THR A 160 4.47 8.57 -13.22
CA THR A 160 3.17 9.26 -13.39
C THR A 160 2.42 8.74 -14.62
N GLU A 161 3.15 8.42 -15.70
CA GLU A 161 2.60 7.82 -16.92
C GLU A 161 2.00 6.44 -16.66
N PHE A 162 2.69 5.61 -15.88
CA PHE A 162 2.17 4.28 -15.51
C PHE A 162 0.90 4.40 -14.66
N ALA A 163 0.87 5.32 -13.69
CA ALA A 163 -0.32 5.57 -12.89
C ALA A 163 -1.52 6.00 -13.75
N CYS A 164 -1.33 6.93 -14.71
CA CYS A 164 -2.38 7.37 -15.62
C CYS A 164 -2.78 6.29 -16.65
N GLU A 165 -1.84 5.50 -17.18
CA GLU A 165 -2.15 4.36 -18.06
C GLU A 165 -3.00 3.33 -17.32
N SER A 166 -2.62 3.04 -16.07
CA SER A 166 -3.35 2.14 -15.18
C SER A 166 -4.78 2.64 -14.91
N LEU A 167 -4.93 3.93 -14.63
CA LEU A 167 -6.22 4.57 -14.44
C LEU A 167 -7.09 4.51 -15.71
N GLY A 168 -6.51 4.84 -16.86
CA GLY A 168 -7.20 4.78 -18.14
C GLY A 168 -7.64 3.37 -18.52
N LEU A 169 -6.79 2.37 -18.27
CA LEU A 169 -7.14 0.96 -18.49
C LEU A 169 -8.31 0.53 -17.61
N TRP A 170 -8.29 0.88 -16.32
CA TRP A 170 -9.40 0.58 -15.41
C TRP A 170 -10.69 1.27 -15.86
N TRP A 171 -10.62 2.55 -16.28
CA TRP A 171 -11.78 3.26 -16.77
C TRP A 171 -12.39 2.55 -17.98
N ARG A 172 -11.59 2.16 -18.97
CA ARG A 172 -12.09 1.49 -20.17
C ARG A 172 -12.69 0.12 -19.89
N GLU A 173 -12.06 -0.69 -19.04
CA GLU A 173 -12.49 -2.07 -18.80
C GLU A 173 -13.59 -2.21 -17.74
N GLN A 174 -13.63 -1.32 -16.74
CA GLN A 174 -14.49 -1.45 -15.57
C GLN A 174 -15.27 -0.17 -15.29
N GLY A 175 -14.60 0.99 -15.27
CA GLY A 175 -15.23 2.28 -14.96
C GLY A 175 -16.40 2.62 -15.88
N LYS A 176 -16.17 2.79 -17.18
CA LYS A 176 -17.19 3.15 -18.16
C LYS A 176 -18.33 2.12 -18.27
N PRO A 177 -18.08 0.79 -18.27
CA PRO A 177 -19.17 -0.20 -18.22
C PRO A 177 -20.00 -0.12 -16.93
N ASN A 178 -19.38 0.12 -15.77
CA ASN A 178 -20.07 0.16 -14.48
C ASN A 178 -20.76 1.51 -14.20
N TYR A 179 -20.27 2.59 -14.83
CA TYR A 179 -20.75 3.97 -14.68
C TYR A 179 -20.94 4.63 -16.05
N PRO A 180 -21.92 4.16 -16.86
CA PRO A 180 -22.07 4.60 -18.25
C PRO A 180 -22.37 6.10 -18.39
N GLU A 181 -23.10 6.67 -17.43
CA GLU A 181 -23.51 8.09 -17.41
C GLU A 181 -22.54 9.00 -16.65
N ALA A 182 -21.43 8.46 -16.11
CA ALA A 182 -20.49 9.29 -15.35
C ALA A 182 -19.64 10.16 -16.27
N ASP A 183 -19.66 11.45 -15.98
CA ASP A 183 -18.90 12.56 -16.58
C ASP A 183 -17.75 13.05 -15.68
N GLU A 184 -17.75 12.62 -14.42
CA GLU A 184 -16.69 12.91 -13.46
C GLU A 184 -16.28 11.66 -12.65
N LEU A 185 -15.00 11.62 -12.31
CA LEU A 185 -14.38 10.59 -11.46
C LEU A 185 -13.64 11.24 -10.30
N LEU A 186 -13.92 10.78 -9.07
CA LEU A 186 -13.13 11.15 -7.89
C LEU A 186 -12.04 10.11 -7.61
N VAL A 187 -10.79 10.56 -7.60
CA VAL A 187 -9.60 9.74 -7.32
C VAL A 187 -8.99 10.17 -5.99
N LEU A 188 -8.91 9.23 -5.06
CA LEU A 188 -8.25 9.38 -3.77
C LEU A 188 -6.85 8.75 -3.86
N CYS A 189 -5.81 9.50 -3.55
CA CYS A 189 -4.45 8.97 -3.58
C CYS A 189 -3.53 9.68 -2.58
N ASP A 190 -2.35 9.13 -2.37
CA ASP A 190 -1.33 9.79 -1.57
C ASP A 190 -0.61 10.86 -2.38
N GLY A 191 -0.09 11.88 -1.72
CA GLY A 191 0.59 13.00 -2.38
C GLY A 191 2.06 12.74 -2.75
N GLY A 192 2.51 11.49 -2.88
CA GLY A 192 3.91 11.11 -3.08
C GLY A 192 4.16 10.22 -4.31
N GLY A 193 5.43 10.08 -4.70
CA GLY A 193 5.83 9.19 -5.79
C GLY A 193 5.22 9.58 -7.15
N SER A 194 4.69 8.59 -7.86
CA SER A 194 4.00 8.73 -9.15
C SER A 194 2.68 9.52 -9.08
N ASN A 195 2.16 9.76 -7.87
CA ASN A 195 0.93 10.53 -7.62
C ASN A 195 1.24 11.88 -6.93
N SER A 196 2.42 12.46 -7.16
CA SER A 196 2.87 13.63 -6.40
C SER A 196 1.97 14.85 -6.57
N SER A 197 1.41 15.31 -5.45
CA SER A 197 0.54 16.49 -5.37
C SER A 197 1.22 17.79 -5.83
N SER A 198 2.54 17.89 -5.68
CA SER A 198 3.32 19.08 -6.06
C SER A 198 3.98 18.97 -7.44
N ALA A 199 3.97 17.80 -8.08
CA ALA A 199 4.60 17.62 -9.37
C ALA A 199 3.67 18.08 -10.51
N TYR A 200 4.19 18.91 -11.41
CA TYR A 200 3.49 19.29 -12.65
C TYR A 200 3.40 18.13 -13.65
N LEU A 201 4.35 17.20 -13.63
CA LEU A 201 4.34 16.06 -14.53
C LEU A 201 3.09 15.18 -14.34
N PHE A 202 2.71 14.90 -13.09
CA PHE A 202 1.49 14.15 -12.79
C PHE A 202 0.25 14.86 -13.32
N LYS A 203 0.18 16.20 -13.17
CA LYS A 203 -0.90 17.02 -13.70
C LYS A 203 -0.96 17.00 -15.23
N GLN A 204 0.20 17.01 -15.90
CA GLN A 204 0.28 16.91 -17.36
C GLN A 204 -0.27 15.58 -17.86
N ASP A 205 0.14 14.46 -17.25
CA ASP A 205 -0.37 13.15 -17.62
C ASP A 205 -1.85 12.98 -17.30
N LEU A 206 -2.29 13.56 -16.18
CA LEU A 206 -3.69 13.53 -15.78
C LEU A 206 -4.56 14.32 -16.75
N GLN A 207 -4.09 15.50 -17.19
CA GLN A 207 -4.80 16.30 -18.20
C GLN A 207 -4.92 15.54 -19.51
N ALA A 208 -3.81 14.98 -20.01
CA ALA A 208 -3.83 14.17 -21.24
C ALA A 208 -4.78 12.96 -21.12
N LEU A 209 -4.83 12.33 -19.93
CA LEU A 209 -5.77 11.24 -19.67
C LEU A 209 -7.22 11.75 -19.68
N ALA A 210 -7.52 12.84 -18.97
CA ALA A 210 -8.86 13.44 -18.94
C ALA A 210 -9.36 13.77 -20.34
N ASP A 211 -8.51 14.40 -21.16
CA ASP A 211 -8.80 14.72 -22.57
C ASP A 211 -9.09 13.44 -23.37
N SER A 212 -8.23 12.42 -23.25
CA SER A 212 -8.39 11.16 -23.99
C SER A 212 -9.66 10.37 -23.64
N LEU A 213 -10.13 10.50 -22.39
CA LEU A 213 -11.31 9.80 -21.89
C LEU A 213 -12.58 10.65 -22.02
N ASN A 214 -12.44 11.93 -22.37
CA ASN A 214 -13.48 12.95 -22.24
C ASN A 214 -14.20 12.87 -20.88
N LEU A 215 -13.41 12.81 -19.80
CA LEU A 215 -13.87 12.58 -18.43
C LEU A 215 -13.17 13.56 -17.49
N THR A 216 -13.94 14.27 -16.67
CA THR A 216 -13.36 15.10 -15.62
C THR A 216 -12.78 14.23 -14.52
N ILE A 217 -11.50 14.39 -14.21
CA ILE A 217 -10.83 13.60 -13.16
C ILE A 217 -10.46 14.54 -12.00
N ARG A 218 -11.18 14.42 -10.89
CA ARG A 218 -10.91 15.14 -9.64
C ARG A 218 -9.96 14.33 -8.77
N ILE A 219 -8.85 14.93 -8.36
CA ILE A 219 -7.90 14.36 -7.40
C ILE A 219 -8.15 14.94 -6.02
N ALA A 220 -8.18 14.08 -5.00
CA ALA A 220 -8.12 14.48 -3.60
C ALA A 220 -7.00 13.70 -2.89
N HIS A 221 -5.91 14.39 -2.57
CA HIS A 221 -4.75 13.79 -1.94
C HIS A 221 -4.92 13.64 -0.43
N TYR A 222 -4.46 12.53 0.14
CA TYR A 222 -4.21 12.43 1.57
C TYR A 222 -2.98 13.27 1.96
N PRO A 223 -3.01 13.99 3.10
CA PRO A 223 -1.86 14.75 3.57
C PRO A 223 -0.62 13.86 3.80
N PRO A 224 0.59 14.44 3.83
CA PRO A 224 1.80 13.71 4.16
C PRO A 224 1.66 12.90 5.46
N TYR A 225 2.27 11.70 5.49
CA TYR A 225 2.21 10.74 6.59
C TYR A 225 0.81 10.20 6.93
N CYS A 226 -0.16 10.38 6.01
CA CYS A 226 -1.52 9.91 6.15
C CYS A 226 -1.90 8.78 5.17
N SER A 227 -0.92 8.17 4.48
CA SER A 227 -1.14 7.08 3.51
C SER A 227 -2.00 5.95 4.05
N LYS A 228 -1.83 5.61 5.33
CA LYS A 228 -2.64 4.59 6.04
C LYS A 228 -4.16 4.83 6.00
N TYR A 229 -4.62 6.06 5.72
CA TYR A 229 -6.04 6.39 5.61
C TYR A 229 -6.58 6.27 4.19
N ASN A 230 -5.70 6.09 3.19
CA ASN A 230 -6.09 5.75 1.84
C ASN A 230 -6.78 4.37 1.85
N PRO A 231 -8.04 4.23 1.35
CA PRO A 231 -8.80 2.99 1.42
C PRO A 231 -8.05 1.77 0.92
N ILE A 232 -7.34 1.90 -0.20
CA ILE A 232 -6.61 0.80 -0.84
C ILE A 232 -5.58 0.11 0.07
N GLU A 233 -4.96 0.86 0.99
CA GLU A 233 -3.93 0.37 1.92
C GLU A 233 -4.47 -0.64 2.93
N HIS A 234 -5.77 -0.60 3.23
CA HIS A 234 -6.40 -1.53 4.18
C HIS A 234 -7.53 -2.36 3.57
N ARG A 235 -8.04 -1.99 2.39
CA ARG A 235 -9.11 -2.71 1.68
C ARG A 235 -8.58 -3.67 0.63
N LEU A 236 -7.49 -3.33 -0.07
CA LEU A 236 -6.93 -4.16 -1.15
C LEU A 236 -5.61 -4.81 -0.74
N PHE A 237 -4.57 -4.02 -0.48
CA PHE A 237 -3.20 -4.51 -0.39
C PHE A 237 -2.92 -5.59 0.67
N PRO A 238 -3.56 -5.60 1.86
CA PRO A 238 -3.39 -6.68 2.81
C PRO A 238 -3.92 -8.02 2.29
N HIS A 239 -4.99 -7.99 1.50
CA HIS A 239 -5.57 -9.19 0.89
C HIS A 239 -4.68 -9.72 -0.22
N VAL A 240 -4.13 -8.83 -1.06
CA VAL A 240 -3.15 -9.19 -2.11
C VAL A 240 -1.90 -9.82 -1.49
N THR A 241 -1.38 -9.24 -0.40
CA THR A 241 -0.23 -9.83 0.32
C THR A 241 -0.56 -11.21 0.90
N ARG A 242 -1.80 -11.43 1.38
CA ARG A 242 -2.22 -12.75 1.83
C ARG A 242 -2.31 -13.77 0.70
N ALA A 243 -2.79 -13.36 -0.48
CA ALA A 243 -2.91 -14.24 -1.64
C ALA A 243 -1.55 -14.70 -2.17
N CYS A 244 -0.52 -13.86 -2.07
CA CYS A 244 0.86 -14.20 -2.47
C CYS A 244 1.72 -14.79 -1.34
N ARG A 245 1.11 -15.22 -0.23
CA ARG A 245 1.85 -15.61 0.98
C ARG A 245 2.36 -17.05 0.85
N GLY A 246 3.66 -17.25 1.07
CA GLY A 246 4.28 -18.58 1.07
C GLY A 246 4.44 -19.22 -0.32
N VAL A 247 4.16 -18.47 -1.39
CA VAL A 247 4.32 -18.92 -2.77
C VAL A 247 5.39 -18.10 -3.49
N PRO A 248 6.39 -18.72 -4.14
CA PRO A 248 7.37 -18.00 -4.95
C PRO A 248 6.67 -17.35 -6.15
N LEU A 249 7.08 -16.13 -6.49
CA LEU A 249 6.58 -15.41 -7.66
C LEU A 249 7.67 -15.42 -8.73
N GLU A 250 7.84 -16.54 -9.40
CA GLU A 250 8.93 -16.73 -10.37
C GLU A 250 8.82 -15.79 -11.58
N THR A 251 7.59 -15.60 -12.07
CA THR A 251 7.27 -14.80 -13.25
C THR A 251 6.16 -13.79 -12.98
N VAL A 252 6.00 -12.80 -13.86
CA VAL A 252 4.90 -11.83 -13.80
C VAL A 252 3.54 -12.55 -13.93
N GLU A 253 3.48 -13.61 -14.72
CA GLU A 253 2.30 -14.45 -14.92
C GLU A 253 1.95 -15.19 -13.62
N THR A 254 2.96 -15.68 -12.90
CA THR A 254 2.79 -16.30 -11.58
C THR A 254 2.29 -15.27 -10.56
N ALA A 255 2.87 -14.07 -10.56
CA ALA A 255 2.38 -12.95 -9.74
C ALA A 255 0.91 -12.61 -10.06
N LYS A 256 0.56 -12.49 -11.34
CA LYS A 256 -0.81 -12.28 -11.80
C LYS A 256 -1.74 -13.38 -11.30
N HIS A 257 -1.35 -14.64 -11.45
CA HIS A 257 -2.15 -15.79 -11.04
C HIS A 257 -2.51 -15.74 -9.55
N TYR A 258 -1.52 -15.54 -8.67
CA TYR A 258 -1.78 -15.49 -7.23
C TYR A 258 -2.49 -14.20 -6.80
N MET A 259 -2.15 -13.06 -7.38
CA MET A 259 -2.84 -11.80 -7.07
C MET A 259 -4.32 -11.83 -7.52
N ALA A 260 -4.65 -12.54 -8.60
CA ALA A 260 -6.04 -12.70 -9.07
C ALA A 260 -6.88 -13.59 -8.14
N LYS A 261 -6.25 -14.44 -7.31
CA LYS A 261 -6.92 -15.23 -6.26
C LYS A 261 -7.21 -14.42 -4.99
N THR A 262 -7.04 -13.10 -5.03
CA THR A 262 -7.34 -12.24 -3.89
C THR A 262 -8.84 -12.23 -3.63
N GLU A 263 -9.23 -12.80 -2.49
CA GLU A 263 -10.62 -12.85 -2.04
C GLU A 263 -10.79 -12.25 -0.64
N THR A 264 -12.02 -11.84 -0.34
CA THR A 264 -12.39 -11.28 0.96
C THR A 264 -13.73 -11.86 1.37
N THR A 265 -13.95 -11.99 2.68
CA THR A 265 -15.26 -12.40 3.22
C THR A 265 -16.39 -11.44 2.84
N THR A 266 -16.04 -10.19 2.50
CA THR A 266 -16.96 -9.16 2.00
C THR A 266 -17.22 -9.24 0.49
N GLY A 267 -16.66 -10.23 -0.21
CA GLY A 267 -16.92 -10.46 -1.63
C GLY A 267 -16.15 -9.57 -2.62
N MET A 268 -15.14 -8.82 -2.17
CA MET A 268 -14.30 -8.00 -3.07
C MET A 268 -13.62 -8.88 -4.13
N LYS A 269 -13.80 -8.47 -5.40
CA LYS A 269 -13.20 -9.11 -6.59
C LYS A 269 -12.00 -8.31 -7.06
N VAL A 270 -10.95 -9.00 -7.52
CA VAL A 270 -9.73 -8.35 -8.01
C VAL A 270 -9.44 -8.77 -9.45
N ALA A 271 -9.56 -7.83 -10.39
CA ALA A 271 -9.13 -8.01 -11.77
C ALA A 271 -7.62 -7.70 -11.88
N VAL A 272 -6.84 -8.57 -12.54
CA VAL A 272 -5.40 -8.36 -12.69
C VAL A 272 -5.00 -8.32 -14.17
N ARG A 273 -4.26 -7.27 -14.57
CA ARG A 273 -3.69 -7.09 -15.91
C ARG A 273 -2.19 -6.90 -15.86
N ILE A 274 -1.52 -7.26 -16.95
CA ILE A 274 -0.11 -6.97 -17.17
C ILE A 274 -0.06 -5.86 -18.21
N ILE A 275 0.66 -4.78 -17.91
CA ILE A 275 0.92 -3.68 -18.83
C ILE A 275 2.35 -3.84 -19.34
N SER A 276 2.48 -4.32 -20.58
CA SER A 276 3.77 -4.60 -21.23
C SER A 276 4.49 -3.35 -21.73
N LYS A 277 3.83 -2.18 -21.69
CA LYS A 277 4.44 -0.90 -22.04
C LYS A 277 5.63 -0.61 -21.10
N VAL A 278 6.74 -0.19 -21.67
CA VAL A 278 7.92 0.26 -20.92
C VAL A 278 7.74 1.74 -20.62
N PHE A 279 7.84 2.10 -19.34
CA PHE A 279 7.73 3.49 -18.87
C PHE A 279 9.09 4.04 -18.50
N GLU A 280 9.50 5.13 -19.13
CA GLU A 280 10.80 5.75 -18.91
C GLU A 280 10.84 6.60 -17.63
N THR A 281 11.98 6.56 -16.93
CA THR A 281 12.24 7.46 -15.79
C THR A 281 12.87 8.77 -16.24
N GLY A 282 12.75 9.82 -15.43
CA GLY A 282 13.44 11.09 -15.66
C GLY A 282 12.75 12.03 -16.65
N ARG A 283 11.57 11.65 -17.15
CA ARG A 283 10.71 12.54 -17.93
C ARG A 283 10.39 13.80 -17.13
N LYS A 284 10.39 14.93 -17.82
CA LYS A 284 10.03 16.24 -17.27
C LYS A 284 8.72 16.72 -17.88
N TYR A 285 8.01 17.57 -17.16
CA TYR A 285 6.88 18.27 -17.72
C TYR A 285 7.35 19.25 -18.81
N THR A 286 6.51 19.54 -19.79
CA THR A 286 6.83 20.53 -20.82
C THR A 286 6.60 21.94 -20.29
N GLN A 287 7.47 22.90 -20.67
CA GLN A 287 7.26 24.29 -20.26
C GLN A 287 5.92 24.83 -20.77
N ALA A 288 5.55 24.46 -22.00
CA ALA A 288 4.25 24.78 -22.60
C ALA A 288 3.05 24.30 -21.76
N PHE A 289 3.13 23.13 -21.13
CA PHE A 289 2.08 22.67 -20.21
C PHE A 289 2.00 23.57 -18.99
N LYS A 290 3.14 23.94 -18.39
CA LYS A 290 3.14 24.81 -17.20
C LYS A 290 2.54 26.19 -17.49
N ASP A 291 2.80 26.72 -18.68
CA ASP A 291 2.31 28.05 -19.08
C ASP A 291 0.82 28.04 -19.46
N ASN A 292 0.31 26.91 -20.00
CA ASN A 292 -1.08 26.77 -20.46
C ASN A 292 -1.88 25.75 -19.65
N MET A 293 -1.50 25.50 -18.40
CA MET A 293 -2.11 24.45 -17.58
C MET A 293 -3.58 24.77 -17.31
N THR A 294 -4.48 23.88 -17.71
CA THR A 294 -5.94 24.00 -17.55
C THR A 294 -6.48 23.33 -16.29
N ILE A 295 -5.60 22.76 -15.46
CA ILE A 295 -5.96 22.15 -14.18
C ILE A 295 -6.68 23.17 -13.29
N GLN A 296 -7.88 22.81 -12.86
CA GLN A 296 -8.68 23.63 -11.95
C GLN A 296 -8.34 23.27 -10.51
N PHE A 297 -7.64 24.16 -9.81
CA PHE A 297 -7.36 24.00 -8.39
C PHE A 297 -8.56 24.45 -7.56
N ASP A 298 -8.86 23.72 -6.49
CA ASP A 298 -9.91 24.13 -5.56
C ASP A 298 -9.47 25.37 -4.74
N ASP A 299 -10.39 26.29 -4.45
CA ASP A 299 -10.11 27.47 -3.63
C ASP A 299 -9.61 27.11 -2.21
N PHE A 300 -10.15 26.02 -1.66
CA PHE A 300 -9.77 25.51 -0.35
C PHE A 300 -8.85 24.29 -0.48
N LEU A 301 -7.64 24.40 0.07
CA LEU A 301 -6.58 23.38 0.01
C LEU A 301 -6.21 22.98 -1.45
N PRO A 302 -5.86 23.93 -2.32
CA PRO A 302 -5.56 23.70 -3.75
C PRO A 302 -4.40 22.72 -3.96
N LYS A 303 -3.45 22.69 -3.03
CA LYS A 303 -2.31 21.77 -3.09
C LYS A 303 -2.75 20.30 -3.14
N TRP A 304 -3.85 19.96 -2.49
CA TRP A 304 -4.32 18.58 -2.37
C TRP A 304 -5.56 18.28 -3.21
N ASN A 305 -6.25 19.30 -3.70
CA ASN A 305 -7.52 19.13 -4.39
C ASN A 305 -7.53 19.94 -5.68
N TYR A 306 -7.70 19.26 -6.80
CA TYR A 306 -7.75 19.85 -8.13
C TYR A 306 -8.44 18.90 -9.11
N SER A 307 -8.88 19.42 -10.24
CA SER A 307 -9.55 18.66 -11.30
C SER A 307 -8.87 18.88 -12.63
N ALA A 308 -8.61 17.79 -13.36
CA ALA A 308 -8.32 17.83 -14.78
C ALA A 308 -9.65 17.78 -15.52
N VAL A 309 -10.02 18.89 -16.18
CA VAL A 309 -11.25 19.00 -16.96
C VAL A 309 -10.88 18.79 -18.43
N PRO A 310 -11.53 17.86 -19.14
CA PRO A 310 -11.21 17.59 -20.53
C PRO A 310 -11.36 18.87 -21.36
N GLN A 311 -10.34 19.20 -22.13
CA GLN A 311 -10.46 20.23 -23.14
C GLN A 311 -11.25 19.63 -24.30
N SER A 312 -12.33 20.29 -24.72
CA SER A 312 -13.13 19.82 -25.86
C SER A 312 -12.22 19.58 -27.09
N PRO A 313 -12.46 18.53 -27.89
CA PRO A 313 -11.67 18.22 -29.08
C PRO A 313 -11.57 19.39 -30.08
#